data_AF-A0AAN7GIW2-F1
#
_entry.id   AF-A0AAN7GIW2-F1
#
_cell.length_a   1.000
_cell.length_b   1.000
_cell.length_c   1.000
_cell.angle_alpha   90.00
_cell.angle_beta   90.00
_cell.angle_gamma   90.00
#
_symmetry.space_group_name_H-M   'P 1'
#
loop_
_entity.id
_entity.type
_entity.pdbx_description
1 polymer ?
#
loop_
_entity_poly.entity_id
_entity_poly.type
_entity_poly.pdbx_seq_one_letter_code
_entity_poly.pdbx_strand_id
1 'polypeptide(L)'
;MAGEGEQTKKGKHKGKHDKPKPWDEDPNIDRWKIEKFDPSWNEGGMLEVSSFSTLFPAYLEKKLSEVWPSVKSALKEHGILGELNLNEGTMTVSTTMKTRDPYIIIKARDLIRLLSRSVPAPAAIQILDDEKQCDIIKISSLVRNKEKFVKRRQLLNGPNNSTLQALEILTGCYIVVHGNTVAAMGSFKGLKQIRRIVEDCMQNKMHPVHHIKILMIKKELEKDPDYANENWDRFLPKFKKNTVKRKKVKCKEKKPYTPFPPPPQPSKVDLLLESGEYFLSNEKKLEKKWQEKQDKQSEKTAENKRKRDAAFVPPEEQTVKVSEAATDKSEVAAMAESVKRKAMEFSKMKSAGNVNLESYIASPGEQPLKKKKKSKRSIAEE
;
A
#
# COMPACT_ATOMS: atom_id res chain seq x y z
N MET A 1 -2.77 -35.06 23.19
CA MET A 1 -4.03 -35.17 23.96
C MET A 1 -4.09 -34.00 24.93
N ALA A 2 -4.93 -33.02 24.65
CA ALA A 2 -5.37 -32.00 25.60
C ALA A 2 -6.79 -31.64 25.15
N GLY A 3 -7.79 -32.16 25.88
CA GLY A 3 -9.21 -31.99 25.56
C GLY A 3 -9.67 -30.58 25.90
N GLU A 4 -10.29 -29.92 24.94
CA GLU A 4 -11.07 -28.70 25.19
C GLU A 4 -12.36 -29.10 25.89
N GLY A 5 -12.47 -28.73 27.17
CA GLY A 5 -13.68 -28.94 27.96
C GLY A 5 -14.84 -28.09 27.43
N GLU A 6 -15.98 -28.74 27.24
CA GLU A 6 -17.28 -28.09 27.06
C GLU A 6 -17.52 -27.10 28.19
N GLN A 7 -17.47 -25.80 27.88
CA GLN A 7 -18.01 -24.77 28.75
C GLN A 7 -19.53 -24.86 28.74
N THR A 8 -20.08 -25.62 29.69
CA THR A 8 -21.50 -25.55 30.04
C THR A 8 -21.83 -24.10 30.44
N LYS A 9 -22.62 -23.42 29.62
CA LYS A 9 -23.11 -22.06 29.90
C LYS A 9 -23.86 -22.09 31.24
N LYS A 10 -23.28 -21.50 32.29
CA LYS A 10 -23.95 -21.28 33.58
C LYS A 10 -25.28 -20.56 33.33
N GLY A 11 -26.38 -21.21 33.69
CA GLY A 11 -27.73 -20.66 33.54
C GLY A 11 -27.85 -19.34 34.30
N LYS A 12 -28.17 -18.25 33.58
CA LYS A 12 -28.50 -16.98 34.21
C LYS A 12 -29.76 -17.19 35.07
N HIS A 13 -29.72 -16.73 36.32
CA HIS A 13 -30.86 -16.76 37.21
C HIS A 13 -31.95 -15.84 36.63
N LYS A 14 -32.96 -16.42 35.97
CA LYS A 14 -34.08 -15.69 35.39
C LYS A 14 -34.93 -15.13 36.55
N GLY A 15 -35.06 -13.82 36.66
CA GLY A 15 -35.91 -13.19 37.67
C GLY A 15 -37.39 -13.58 37.47
N LYS A 16 -38.26 -13.28 38.45
CA LYS A 16 -39.71 -13.58 38.35
C LYS A 16 -40.40 -12.97 37.10
N HIS A 17 -39.76 -11.97 36.49
CA HIS A 17 -40.20 -11.29 35.26
C HIS A 17 -39.50 -11.78 33.97
N ASP A 18 -38.47 -12.63 34.08
CA ASP A 18 -37.76 -13.25 32.94
C ASP A 18 -38.37 -14.62 32.59
N LYS A 19 -39.70 -14.75 32.67
CA LYS A 19 -40.36 -15.94 32.12
C LYS A 19 -40.21 -15.90 30.60
N PRO A 20 -39.80 -16.99 29.93
CA PRO A 20 -39.84 -17.03 28.47
C PRO A 20 -41.28 -16.70 28.06
N LYS A 21 -41.43 -15.67 27.23
CA LYS A 21 -42.76 -15.29 26.76
C LYS A 21 -43.27 -16.45 25.90
N PRO A 22 -44.56 -16.82 25.96
CA PRO A 22 -45.09 -17.93 25.17
C PRO A 22 -44.76 -17.83 23.67
N TRP A 23 -44.72 -16.60 23.14
CA TRP A 23 -44.37 -16.28 21.76
C TRP A 23 -42.86 -16.16 21.49
N ASP A 24 -42.00 -16.42 22.47
CA ASP A 24 -40.53 -16.47 22.32
C ASP A 24 -40.01 -17.80 21.79
N GLU A 25 -40.75 -18.89 22.01
CA GLU A 25 -40.29 -20.25 21.73
C GLU A 25 -41.13 -20.95 20.64
N ASP A 26 -42.12 -20.28 20.04
CA ASP A 26 -42.93 -20.82 18.95
C ASP A 26 -42.07 -21.09 17.70
N PRO A 27 -41.77 -22.37 17.35
CA PRO A 27 -40.91 -22.72 16.22
C PRO A 27 -41.53 -22.39 14.86
N ASN A 28 -42.83 -22.07 14.84
CA ASN A 28 -43.61 -21.82 13.64
C ASN A 28 -43.62 -20.33 13.23
N ILE A 29 -43.17 -19.43 14.11
CA ILE A 29 -43.12 -17.98 13.83
C ILE A 29 -41.70 -17.62 13.42
N ASP A 30 -41.48 -17.51 12.10
CA ASP A 30 -40.23 -16.95 11.58
C ASP A 30 -40.19 -15.43 11.82
N ARG A 31 -39.55 -15.04 12.92
CA ARG A 31 -39.37 -13.66 13.37
C ARG A 31 -38.61 -12.78 12.36
N TRP A 32 -37.97 -13.38 11.37
CA TRP A 32 -37.18 -12.69 10.35
C TRP A 32 -37.87 -12.62 9.00
N LYS A 33 -39.07 -13.19 8.87
CA LYS A 33 -39.88 -13.09 7.67
C LYS A 33 -40.42 -11.67 7.54
N ILE A 34 -40.14 -11.04 6.41
CA ILE A 34 -40.62 -9.69 6.11
C ILE A 34 -42.03 -9.83 5.55
N GLU A 35 -43.03 -9.38 6.30
CA GLU A 35 -44.40 -9.28 5.82
C GLU A 35 -44.56 -8.02 4.98
N LYS A 36 -45.23 -8.17 3.83
CA LYS A 36 -45.53 -7.02 2.97
C LYS A 36 -46.57 -6.15 3.65
N PHE A 37 -46.35 -4.84 3.63
CA PHE A 37 -47.29 -3.90 4.20
C PHE A 37 -48.65 -3.97 3.49
N ASP A 38 -49.72 -4.13 4.26
CA ASP A 38 -51.08 -4.04 3.75
C ASP A 38 -51.62 -2.61 3.94
N PRO A 39 -52.07 -1.93 2.86
CA PRO A 39 -52.70 -0.61 2.93
C PRO A 39 -53.91 -0.49 3.87
N SER A 40 -54.52 -1.60 4.30
CA SER A 40 -55.60 -1.61 5.30
C SER A 40 -55.12 -1.33 6.73
N TRP A 41 -53.84 -1.55 7.04
CA TRP A 41 -53.30 -1.34 8.40
C TRP A 41 -53.20 0.14 8.79
N ASN A 42 -53.23 1.05 7.82
CA ASN A 42 -53.25 2.49 8.05
C ASN A 42 -54.25 3.20 7.14
N GLU A 43 -55.53 3.08 7.47
CA GLU A 43 -56.63 3.73 6.73
C GLU A 43 -56.58 5.26 6.82
N GLY A 44 -56.12 5.79 7.95
CA GLY A 44 -56.02 7.22 8.23
C GLY A 44 -54.89 7.95 7.51
N GLY A 45 -53.97 7.22 6.86
CA GLY A 45 -52.83 7.78 6.15
C GLY A 45 -51.82 8.49 7.06
N MET A 46 -51.03 9.40 6.48
CA MET A 46 -50.07 10.21 7.22
C MET A 46 -50.67 11.58 7.56
N LEU A 47 -50.61 11.96 8.84
CA LEU A 47 -51.08 13.26 9.34
C LEU A 47 -50.07 14.39 9.06
N GLU A 48 -48.77 14.07 9.13
CA GLU A 48 -47.68 15.02 8.93
C GLU A 48 -46.89 14.72 7.66
N VAL A 49 -46.32 15.77 7.09
CA VAL A 49 -45.49 15.69 5.90
C VAL A 49 -44.04 15.49 6.31
N SER A 50 -43.48 14.33 5.97
CA SER A 50 -42.05 14.06 6.04
C SER A 50 -41.42 14.36 4.69
N SER A 51 -40.36 15.15 4.66
CA SER A 51 -39.65 15.52 3.45
C SER A 51 -38.15 15.25 3.57
N PHE A 52 -37.56 14.62 2.55
CA PHE A 52 -36.13 14.40 2.44
C PHE A 52 -35.61 14.95 1.13
N SER A 53 -34.47 15.64 1.19
CA SER A 53 -33.79 16.16 0.01
C SER A 53 -32.35 15.64 -0.07
N THR A 54 -31.87 15.36 -1.27
CA THR A 54 -30.49 14.97 -1.55
C THR A 54 -29.95 15.75 -2.74
N LEU A 55 -28.77 16.35 -2.55
CA LEU A 55 -28.03 17.01 -3.62
C LEU A 55 -27.36 15.98 -4.54
N PHE A 56 -27.41 16.23 -5.85
CA PHE A 56 -26.71 15.42 -6.85
C PHE A 56 -25.67 16.25 -7.63
N PRO A 57 -24.61 15.62 -8.16
CA PRO A 57 -23.61 16.33 -8.95
C PRO A 57 -24.14 16.81 -10.31
N ALA A 58 -23.65 17.96 -10.78
CA ALA A 58 -24.08 18.59 -12.04
C ALA A 58 -23.98 17.66 -13.28
N TYR A 59 -23.00 16.76 -13.33
CA TYR A 59 -22.84 15.84 -14.47
C TYR A 59 -23.99 14.80 -14.59
N LEU A 60 -24.83 14.66 -13.57
CA LEU A 60 -25.99 13.77 -13.60
C LEU A 60 -27.28 14.43 -14.07
N GLU A 61 -27.33 15.77 -14.18
CA GLU A 61 -28.54 16.52 -14.52
C GLU A 61 -29.25 15.96 -15.76
N LYS A 62 -28.52 15.81 -16.88
CA LYS A 62 -29.08 15.30 -18.14
C LYS A 62 -29.67 13.90 -18.01
N LYS A 63 -28.95 13.01 -17.31
CA LYS A 63 -29.39 11.63 -17.10
C LYS A 63 -30.60 11.56 -16.17
N LEU A 64 -30.61 12.38 -15.12
CA LEU A 64 -31.72 12.44 -14.19
C LEU A 64 -32.95 13.03 -14.85
N SER A 65 -32.84 14.09 -15.65
CA SER A 65 -33.98 14.67 -16.36
C SER A 65 -34.67 13.69 -17.30
N GLU A 66 -33.90 12.85 -18.00
CA GLU A 66 -34.43 11.83 -18.91
C GLU A 66 -35.19 10.72 -18.16
N VAL A 67 -34.67 10.31 -17.00
CA VAL A 67 -35.17 9.13 -16.29
C VAL A 67 -36.18 9.49 -15.18
N TRP A 68 -36.25 10.76 -14.78
CA TRP A 68 -37.13 11.25 -13.72
C TRP A 68 -38.61 10.89 -13.88
N PRO A 69 -39.21 10.92 -15.09
CA PRO A 69 -40.61 10.53 -15.27
C PRO A 69 -40.89 9.10 -14.79
N SER A 70 -39.96 8.16 -15.03
CA SER A 70 -40.09 6.78 -14.57
C SER A 70 -40.02 6.68 -13.05
N VAL A 71 -39.08 7.41 -12.42
CA VAL A 71 -38.94 7.47 -10.96
C VAL A 71 -40.18 8.08 -10.31
N LYS A 72 -40.72 9.16 -10.90
CA LYS A 72 -41.93 9.84 -10.42
C LYS A 72 -43.16 8.93 -10.51
N SER A 73 -43.26 8.12 -11.57
CA SER A 73 -44.32 7.11 -11.71
C SER A 73 -44.25 6.08 -10.58
N ALA A 74 -43.08 5.50 -10.33
CA ALA A 74 -42.88 4.52 -9.26
C ALA A 74 -43.17 5.09 -7.87
N LEU A 75 -42.73 6.32 -7.57
CA LEU A 75 -43.03 6.98 -6.29
C LEU A 75 -44.53 7.28 -6.11
N LYS A 76 -45.23 7.61 -7.21
CA LYS A 76 -46.66 7.91 -7.20
C LYS A 76 -47.50 6.67 -6.86
N GLU A 77 -47.08 5.47 -7.26
CA GLU A 77 -47.74 4.21 -6.90
C GLU A 77 -47.80 4.00 -5.38
N HIS A 78 -46.78 4.45 -4.66
CA HIS A 78 -46.74 4.43 -3.19
C HIS A 78 -47.28 5.71 -2.52
N GLY A 79 -47.85 6.63 -3.30
CA GLY A 79 -48.40 7.89 -2.78
C GLY A 79 -47.35 8.89 -2.29
N ILE A 80 -46.11 8.82 -2.78
CA ILE A 80 -45.02 9.75 -2.47
C ILE A 80 -44.89 10.78 -3.59
N LEU A 81 -44.67 12.04 -3.23
CA LEU A 81 -44.37 13.10 -4.18
C LEU A 81 -42.85 13.17 -4.41
N GLY A 82 -42.43 13.12 -5.67
CA GLY A 82 -41.04 13.30 -6.08
C GLY A 82 -40.87 14.56 -6.92
N GLU A 83 -39.99 15.46 -6.48
CA GLU A 83 -39.63 16.71 -7.16
C GLU A 83 -38.13 16.74 -7.52
N LEU A 84 -37.83 17.26 -8.70
CA LEU A 84 -36.48 17.42 -9.22
C LEU A 84 -36.24 18.91 -9.50
N ASN A 85 -35.33 19.51 -8.73
CA ASN A 85 -34.92 20.89 -8.93
C ASN A 85 -33.57 20.90 -9.66
N LEU A 86 -33.58 21.28 -10.94
CA LEU A 86 -32.36 21.36 -11.75
C LEU A 86 -31.50 22.58 -11.38
N ASN A 87 -32.11 23.69 -10.96
CA ASN A 87 -31.39 24.92 -10.61
C ASN A 87 -30.53 24.75 -9.35
N GLU A 88 -31.08 24.08 -8.33
CA GLU A 88 -30.38 23.79 -7.07
C GLU A 88 -29.59 22.48 -7.12
N GLY A 89 -29.88 21.61 -8.11
CA GLY A 89 -29.28 20.29 -8.21
C GLY A 89 -29.74 19.35 -7.09
N THR A 90 -31.01 19.43 -6.69
CA THR A 90 -31.59 18.64 -5.58
C THR A 90 -32.75 17.77 -6.02
N MET A 91 -32.81 16.55 -5.48
CA MET A 91 -33.97 15.67 -5.56
C MET A 91 -34.68 15.66 -4.20
N THR A 92 -35.97 15.92 -4.19
CA THR A 92 -36.78 15.97 -2.98
C THR A 92 -37.90 14.94 -3.06
N VAL A 93 -38.11 14.21 -1.97
CA VAL A 93 -39.22 13.27 -1.79
C VAL A 93 -40.02 13.66 -0.55
N SER A 94 -41.34 13.72 -0.68
CA SER A 94 -42.23 14.09 0.42
C SER A 94 -43.43 13.16 0.51
N THR A 95 -43.86 12.86 1.75
CA THR A 95 -45.11 12.13 1.98
C THR A 95 -46.30 12.99 1.62
N THR A 96 -47.41 12.35 1.28
CA THR A 96 -48.69 13.01 1.00
C THR A 96 -49.77 12.40 1.90
N MET A 97 -50.95 13.02 1.92
CA MET A 97 -52.13 12.46 2.61
C MET A 97 -52.54 11.08 2.07
N LYS A 98 -52.04 10.68 0.89
CA LYS A 98 -52.31 9.37 0.27
C LYS A 98 -51.28 8.30 0.65
N THR A 99 -50.17 8.68 1.28
CA THR A 99 -49.17 7.72 1.76
C THR A 99 -49.77 6.92 2.91
N ARG A 100 -49.80 5.59 2.78
CA ARG A 100 -50.33 4.69 3.82
C ARG A 100 -49.24 3.99 4.60
N ASP A 101 -48.19 3.55 3.92
CA ASP A 101 -47.02 2.95 4.56
C ASP A 101 -46.17 4.04 5.24
N PRO A 102 -45.90 3.97 6.55
CA PRO A 102 -45.01 4.91 7.23
C PRO A 102 -43.53 4.75 6.86
N TYR A 103 -43.08 3.55 6.48
CA TYR A 103 -41.66 3.24 6.25
C TYR A 103 -41.19 3.54 4.82
N ILE A 104 -42.10 3.57 3.85
CA ILE A 104 -41.77 3.80 2.44
C ILE A 104 -41.03 5.12 2.17
N ILE A 105 -41.22 6.15 3.00
CA ILE A 105 -40.48 7.42 2.86
C ILE A 105 -38.97 7.23 3.09
N ILE A 106 -38.58 6.29 3.95
CA ILE A 106 -37.18 5.93 4.20
C ILE A 106 -36.59 5.23 2.97
N LYS A 107 -37.37 4.36 2.32
CA LYS A 107 -36.99 3.72 1.05
C LYS A 107 -36.88 4.74 -0.08
N ALA A 108 -37.79 5.70 -0.17
CA ALA A 108 -37.74 6.79 -1.15
C ALA A 108 -36.54 7.71 -0.94
N ARG A 109 -36.18 8.00 0.31
CA ARG A 109 -34.91 8.69 0.65
C ARG A 109 -33.70 7.91 0.15
N ASP A 110 -33.71 6.59 0.35
CA ASP A 110 -32.62 5.73 -0.09
C ASP A 110 -32.53 5.65 -1.62
N LEU A 111 -33.67 5.67 -2.32
CA LEU A 111 -33.76 5.78 -3.78
C LEU A 111 -33.07 7.04 -4.31
N ILE A 112 -33.40 8.23 -3.79
CA ILE A 112 -32.74 9.47 -4.24
C ILE A 112 -31.24 9.50 -3.89
N ARG A 113 -30.84 8.88 -2.77
CA ARG A 113 -29.42 8.73 -2.42
C ARG A 113 -28.69 7.82 -3.40
N LEU A 114 -29.30 6.73 -3.86
CA LEU A 114 -28.73 5.84 -4.87
C LEU A 114 -28.60 6.53 -6.23
N LEU A 115 -29.62 7.27 -6.65
CA LEU A 115 -29.58 8.07 -7.88
C LEU A 115 -28.44 9.11 -7.84
N SER A 116 -28.22 9.76 -6.68
CA SER A 116 -27.10 10.69 -6.48
C SER A 116 -25.72 10.04 -6.69
N ARG A 117 -25.63 8.71 -6.49
CA ARG A 117 -24.42 7.89 -6.66
C ARG A 117 -24.32 7.24 -8.04
N SER A 118 -25.12 7.71 -9.00
CA SER A 118 -25.10 7.26 -10.39
C SER A 118 -25.55 5.80 -10.58
N VAL A 119 -26.38 5.28 -9.68
CA VAL A 119 -27.06 4.00 -9.87
C VAL A 119 -28.15 4.16 -10.94
N PRO A 120 -28.25 3.26 -11.94
CA PRO A 120 -29.32 3.32 -12.93
C PRO A 120 -30.71 3.22 -12.31
N ALA A 121 -31.68 4.01 -12.77
CA ALA A 121 -33.00 4.03 -12.15
C ALA A 121 -33.76 2.70 -12.17
N PRO A 122 -33.71 1.86 -13.24
CA PRO A 122 -34.40 0.57 -13.21
C PRO A 122 -33.93 -0.33 -12.06
N ALA A 123 -32.63 -0.28 -11.73
CA ALA A 123 -32.10 -0.99 -10.57
C ALA A 123 -32.45 -0.28 -9.26
N ALA A 124 -32.40 1.06 -9.24
CA ALA A 124 -32.66 1.84 -8.04
C ALA A 124 -34.13 1.75 -7.59
N ILE A 125 -35.10 1.74 -8.51
CA ILE A 125 -36.54 1.63 -8.22
C ILE A 125 -36.86 0.36 -7.41
N GLN A 126 -36.10 -0.71 -7.62
CA GLN A 126 -36.24 -1.95 -6.85
C GLN A 126 -36.00 -1.77 -5.34
N ILE A 127 -35.41 -0.66 -4.88
CA ILE A 127 -35.26 -0.38 -3.45
C ILE A 127 -36.60 -0.16 -2.73
N LEU A 128 -37.65 0.18 -3.48
CA LEU A 128 -39.00 0.35 -2.95
C LEU A 128 -39.58 -1.00 -2.48
N ASP A 129 -39.02 -2.13 -2.93
CA ASP A 129 -39.35 -3.45 -2.41
C ASP A 129 -38.80 -3.60 -0.96
N ASP A 130 -39.58 -4.23 -0.07
CA ASP A 130 -39.18 -4.41 1.33
C ASP A 130 -37.95 -5.32 1.50
N GLU A 131 -37.84 -6.36 0.66
CA GLU A 131 -36.76 -7.35 0.69
C GLU A 131 -35.38 -6.77 0.35
N LYS A 132 -35.35 -5.66 -0.40
CA LYS A 132 -34.12 -5.02 -0.87
C LYS A 132 -33.74 -3.86 0.01
N GLN A 133 -32.47 -3.79 0.37
CA GLN A 133 -31.90 -2.69 1.13
C GLN A 133 -30.72 -2.10 0.36
N CYS A 134 -30.31 -0.90 0.74
CA CYS A 134 -29.16 -0.24 0.13
C CYS A 134 -28.06 0.00 1.17
N ASP A 135 -26.83 0.02 0.70
CA ASP A 135 -25.68 0.40 1.50
C ASP A 135 -24.72 1.28 0.70
N ILE A 136 -24.34 2.44 1.26
CA ILE A 136 -23.40 3.37 0.66
C ILE A 136 -22.11 3.36 1.47
N ILE A 137 -21.11 2.67 0.95
CA ILE A 137 -19.81 2.46 1.61
C ILE A 137 -18.85 3.57 1.18
N LYS A 138 -18.42 4.41 2.13
CA LYS A 138 -17.40 5.44 1.90
C LYS A 138 -16.01 4.83 1.91
N ILE A 139 -15.33 4.85 0.76
CA ILE A 139 -13.98 4.27 0.59
C ILE A 139 -12.86 5.32 0.65
N SER A 140 -13.19 6.62 0.64
CA SER A 140 -12.19 7.69 0.58
C SER A 140 -11.24 7.75 1.78
N SER A 141 -11.74 7.45 2.99
CA SER A 141 -10.96 7.54 4.23
C SER A 141 -10.01 6.35 4.43
N LEU A 142 -10.17 5.28 3.65
CA LEU A 142 -9.45 4.02 3.86
C LEU A 142 -8.02 4.05 3.30
N VAL A 143 -7.73 4.95 2.36
CA VAL A 143 -6.42 5.03 1.68
C VAL A 143 -5.92 6.47 1.60
N ARG A 144 -4.73 6.74 2.18
CA ARG A 144 -4.13 8.08 2.19
C ARG A 144 -3.62 8.55 0.83
N ASN A 145 -2.98 7.66 0.06
CA ASN A 145 -2.35 8.03 -1.21
C ASN A 145 -3.32 7.86 -2.38
N LYS A 146 -3.54 8.92 -3.15
CA LYS A 146 -4.46 8.93 -4.32
C LYS A 146 -4.15 7.85 -5.34
N GLU A 147 -2.88 7.65 -5.69
CA GLU A 147 -2.48 6.60 -6.66
C GLU A 147 -2.80 5.18 -6.17
N LYS A 148 -2.57 4.91 -4.88
CA LYS A 148 -2.91 3.61 -4.28
C LYS A 148 -4.42 3.43 -4.21
N PHE A 149 -5.16 4.50 -3.94
CA PHE A 149 -6.62 4.49 -3.93
C PHE A 149 -7.18 4.11 -5.30
N VAL A 150 -6.72 4.75 -6.38
CA VAL A 150 -7.15 4.44 -7.75
C VAL A 150 -6.81 2.99 -8.11
N LYS A 151 -5.60 2.51 -7.80
CA LYS A 151 -5.19 1.12 -8.05
C LYS A 151 -6.06 0.11 -7.29
N ARG A 152 -6.36 0.35 -6.01
CA ARG A 152 -7.21 -0.54 -5.19
C ARG A 152 -8.68 -0.50 -5.61
N ARG A 153 -9.19 0.67 -5.99
CA ARG A 153 -10.53 0.80 -6.56
C ARG A 153 -10.64 0.03 -7.88
N GLN A 154 -9.67 0.20 -8.77
CA GLN A 154 -9.62 -0.58 -10.01
C GLN A 154 -9.51 -2.08 -9.76
N LEU A 155 -8.83 -2.48 -8.69
CA LEU A 155 -8.73 -3.88 -8.27
C LEU A 155 -10.07 -4.46 -7.84
N LEU A 156 -10.91 -3.67 -7.16
CA LEU A 156 -12.27 -4.06 -6.79
C LEU A 156 -13.16 -4.25 -8.03
N ASN A 157 -13.02 -3.36 -9.03
CA ASN A 157 -13.69 -3.52 -10.33
C ASN A 157 -13.21 -4.78 -11.07
N GLY A 158 -11.90 -5.01 -11.08
CA GLY A 158 -11.26 -6.05 -11.87
C GLY A 158 -11.19 -5.69 -13.37
N PRO A 159 -10.55 -6.54 -14.19
CA PRO A 159 -10.54 -6.36 -15.64
C PRO A 159 -11.96 -6.51 -16.19
N ASN A 160 -12.40 -5.60 -17.05
CA ASN A 160 -13.74 -5.58 -17.66
C ASN A 160 -14.90 -5.75 -16.65
N ASN A 161 -14.76 -5.21 -15.42
CA ASN A 161 -15.72 -5.38 -14.33
C ASN A 161 -16.04 -6.83 -13.91
N SER A 162 -15.22 -7.81 -14.32
CA SER A 162 -15.43 -9.24 -14.00
C SER A 162 -15.49 -9.55 -12.51
N THR A 163 -14.70 -8.85 -11.69
CA THR A 163 -14.67 -9.07 -10.24
C THR A 163 -15.94 -8.55 -9.58
N LEU A 164 -16.47 -7.40 -10.05
CA LEU A 164 -17.76 -6.89 -9.58
C LEU A 164 -18.90 -7.81 -9.99
N GLN A 165 -18.96 -8.22 -11.27
CA GLN A 165 -20.02 -9.10 -11.76
C GLN A 165 -20.03 -10.45 -11.00
N ALA A 166 -18.86 -11.01 -10.69
CA ALA A 166 -18.76 -12.21 -9.87
C ALA A 166 -19.27 -11.98 -8.43
N LEU A 167 -18.96 -10.83 -7.83
CA LEU A 167 -19.49 -10.46 -6.51
C LEU A 167 -21.01 -10.28 -6.55
N GLU A 168 -21.56 -9.68 -7.59
CA GLU A 168 -23.00 -9.48 -7.77
C GLU A 168 -23.74 -10.83 -7.83
N ILE A 169 -23.26 -11.77 -8.66
CA ILE A 169 -23.85 -13.11 -8.80
C ILE A 169 -23.74 -13.90 -7.48
N LEU A 170 -22.60 -13.80 -6.79
CA LEU A 170 -22.39 -14.54 -5.55
C LEU A 170 -23.21 -13.98 -4.39
N THR A 171 -23.41 -12.67 -4.32
CA THR A 171 -24.11 -12.04 -3.18
C THR A 171 -25.58 -11.74 -3.47
N GLY A 172 -26.04 -11.87 -4.73
CA GLY A 172 -27.39 -11.49 -5.14
C GLY A 172 -27.64 -9.98 -5.00
N CYS A 173 -26.57 -9.19 -5.03
CA CYS A 173 -26.63 -7.74 -4.86
C CYS A 173 -26.18 -7.04 -6.15
N TYR A 174 -26.66 -5.83 -6.36
CA TYR A 174 -26.22 -4.94 -7.42
C TYR A 174 -25.18 -3.96 -6.87
N ILE A 175 -24.01 -3.83 -7.50
CA ILE A 175 -22.87 -3.07 -6.95
C ILE A 175 -22.38 -2.04 -7.97
N VAL A 176 -22.40 -0.77 -7.58
CA VAL A 176 -21.85 0.33 -8.38
C VAL A 176 -20.69 0.98 -7.66
N VAL A 177 -19.51 0.92 -8.27
CA VAL A 177 -18.33 1.63 -7.80
C VAL A 177 -18.25 2.98 -8.49
N HIS A 178 -18.52 4.05 -7.76
CA HIS A 178 -18.48 5.41 -8.30
C HIS A 178 -17.63 6.34 -7.43
N GLY A 179 -16.58 6.90 -8.03
CA GLY A 179 -15.72 7.90 -7.39
C GLY A 179 -15.10 7.40 -6.08
N ASN A 180 -15.58 7.97 -4.98
CA ASN A 180 -15.09 7.77 -3.61
C ASN A 180 -16.01 6.89 -2.74
N THR A 181 -17.04 6.30 -3.36
CA THR A 181 -18.07 5.52 -2.71
C THR A 181 -18.36 4.25 -3.51
N VAL A 182 -18.78 3.20 -2.81
CA VAL A 182 -19.35 2.00 -3.42
C VAL A 182 -20.80 1.92 -2.96
N ALA A 183 -21.73 1.97 -3.89
CA ALA A 183 -23.15 1.76 -3.62
C ALA A 183 -23.47 0.29 -3.88
N ALA A 184 -24.17 -0.35 -2.96
CA ALA A 184 -24.65 -1.72 -3.09
C ALA A 184 -26.16 -1.77 -2.78
N MET A 185 -26.89 -2.65 -3.48
CA MET A 185 -28.31 -2.91 -3.24
C MET A 185 -28.55 -4.41 -3.22
N GLY A 186 -29.37 -4.89 -2.30
CA GLY A 186 -29.73 -6.32 -2.23
C GLY A 186 -30.18 -6.73 -0.84
N SER A 187 -30.06 -8.03 -0.53
CA SER A 187 -30.43 -8.56 0.78
C SER A 187 -29.45 -8.12 1.88
N PHE A 188 -29.92 -8.05 3.12
CA PHE A 188 -29.09 -7.66 4.26
C PHE A 188 -27.85 -8.56 4.46
N LYS A 189 -27.98 -9.88 4.26
CA LYS A 189 -26.88 -10.84 4.33
C LYS A 189 -25.82 -10.53 3.27
N GLY A 190 -26.23 -10.27 2.04
CA GLY A 190 -25.34 -9.90 0.93
C GLY A 190 -24.63 -8.57 1.16
N LEU A 191 -25.35 -7.53 1.61
CA LEU A 191 -24.77 -6.22 1.91
C LEU A 191 -23.69 -6.28 2.99
N LYS A 192 -23.91 -7.05 4.07
CA LYS A 192 -22.92 -7.26 5.13
C LYS A 192 -21.64 -7.93 4.60
N GLN A 193 -21.78 -8.89 3.69
CA GLN A 193 -20.65 -9.54 3.04
C GLN A 193 -19.90 -8.55 2.14
N ILE A 194 -20.61 -7.79 1.31
CA ILE A 194 -20.01 -6.79 0.40
C ILE A 194 -19.25 -5.74 1.19
N ARG A 195 -19.85 -5.18 2.24
CA ARG A 195 -19.20 -4.18 3.11
C ARG A 195 -17.85 -4.68 3.61
N ARG A 196 -17.81 -5.90 4.13
CA ARG A 196 -16.56 -6.53 4.59
C ARG A 196 -15.54 -6.68 3.45
N ILE A 197 -15.96 -7.14 2.28
CA ILE A 197 -15.10 -7.35 1.11
C ILE A 197 -14.51 -6.02 0.60
N VAL A 198 -15.34 -4.97 0.51
CA VAL A 198 -14.92 -3.64 0.08
C VAL A 198 -13.93 -3.04 1.06
N GLU A 199 -14.21 -3.12 2.37
CA GLU A 199 -13.31 -2.63 3.41
C GLU A 199 -11.96 -3.38 3.42
N ASP A 200 -11.99 -4.72 3.34
CA ASP A 200 -10.78 -5.56 3.32
C ASP A 200 -9.92 -5.33 2.06
N CYS A 201 -10.56 -5.14 0.91
CA CYS A 201 -9.90 -4.79 -0.36
C CYS A 201 -9.22 -3.42 -0.26
N MET A 202 -9.95 -2.40 0.24
CA MET A 202 -9.43 -1.04 0.36
C MET A 202 -8.31 -0.93 1.41
N GLN A 203 -8.37 -1.70 2.50
CA GLN A 203 -7.32 -1.75 3.53
C GLN A 203 -6.14 -2.66 3.13
N ASN A 204 -6.23 -3.39 2.02
CA ASN A 204 -5.22 -4.36 1.55
C ASN A 204 -4.94 -5.44 2.60
N LYS A 205 -6.01 -5.94 3.23
CA LYS A 205 -5.98 -7.13 4.09
C LYS A 205 -6.05 -8.38 3.23
N MET A 206 -6.97 -8.41 2.26
CA MET A 206 -7.20 -9.53 1.36
C MET A 206 -7.60 -9.00 -0.03
N HIS A 207 -7.24 -9.74 -1.08
CA HIS A 207 -7.61 -9.42 -2.46
C HIS A 207 -9.06 -9.89 -2.74
N PRO A 208 -9.88 -9.15 -3.53
CA PRO A 208 -11.29 -9.50 -3.76
C PRO A 208 -11.48 -10.92 -4.35
N VAL A 209 -10.59 -11.36 -5.23
CA VAL A 209 -10.58 -12.76 -5.74
C VAL A 209 -10.52 -13.82 -4.65
N HIS A 210 -9.83 -13.58 -3.53
CA HIS A 210 -9.81 -14.54 -2.41
C HIS A 210 -11.15 -14.56 -1.68
N HIS A 211 -11.81 -13.40 -1.53
CA HIS A 211 -13.17 -13.34 -1.02
C HIS A 211 -14.17 -14.05 -1.95
N ILE A 212 -14.02 -13.89 -3.27
CA ILE A 212 -14.84 -14.61 -4.26
C ILE A 212 -14.69 -16.12 -4.07
N LYS A 213 -13.45 -16.64 -3.96
CA LYS A 213 -13.22 -18.07 -3.70
C LYS A 213 -13.87 -18.55 -2.40
N ILE A 214 -13.73 -17.75 -1.32
CA ILE A 214 -14.38 -18.04 -0.03
C ILE A 214 -15.90 -18.07 -0.18
N LEU A 215 -16.49 -17.12 -0.90
CA LEU A 215 -17.94 -17.07 -1.14
C LEU A 215 -18.43 -18.23 -2.01
N MET A 216 -17.67 -18.63 -3.03
CA MET A 216 -17.99 -19.81 -3.85
C MET A 216 -18.05 -21.07 -3.01
N ILE A 217 -17.03 -21.31 -2.17
CA ILE A 217 -16.98 -22.49 -1.30
C ILE A 217 -18.13 -22.44 -0.27
N LYS A 218 -18.41 -21.26 0.30
CA LYS A 218 -19.55 -21.10 1.23
C LYS A 218 -20.89 -21.40 0.57
N LYS A 219 -21.10 -20.95 -0.67
CA LYS A 219 -22.33 -21.25 -1.41
C LYS A 219 -22.47 -22.72 -1.73
N GLU A 220 -21.37 -23.42 -2.00
CA GLU A 220 -21.40 -24.87 -2.23
C GLU A 220 -21.71 -25.63 -0.94
N LEU A 221 -21.06 -25.27 0.17
CA LEU A 221 -21.34 -25.85 1.49
C LEU A 221 -22.75 -25.55 2.00
N GLU A 222 -23.35 -24.42 1.60
CA GLU A 222 -24.73 -24.05 1.97
C GLU A 222 -25.79 -24.90 1.26
N LYS A 223 -25.44 -25.52 0.11
CA LYS A 223 -26.34 -26.46 -0.58
C LYS A 223 -26.42 -27.82 0.11
N ASP A 224 -25.34 -28.24 0.76
CA ASP A 224 -25.25 -29.52 1.43
C ASP A 224 -25.87 -29.43 2.85
N PRO A 225 -26.98 -30.12 3.14
CA PRO A 225 -27.67 -30.00 4.42
C PRO A 225 -26.85 -30.55 5.60
N ASP A 226 -25.96 -31.51 5.35
CA ASP A 226 -25.13 -32.18 6.36
C ASP A 226 -24.21 -31.20 7.11
N TYR A 227 -23.69 -30.19 6.40
CA TYR A 227 -22.73 -29.23 6.96
C TYR A 227 -23.39 -27.97 7.51
N ALA A 228 -24.71 -27.82 7.45
CA ALA A 228 -25.40 -26.57 7.82
C ALA A 228 -25.16 -26.13 9.28
N ASN A 229 -24.97 -27.10 10.19
CA ASN A 229 -24.76 -26.84 11.62
C ASN A 229 -23.28 -26.85 12.04
N GLU A 230 -22.36 -27.16 11.14
CA GLU A 230 -20.93 -27.26 11.43
C GLU A 230 -20.17 -25.96 11.16
N ASN A 231 -19.02 -25.76 11.82
CA ASN A 231 -18.15 -24.63 11.52
C ASN A 231 -17.35 -24.89 10.22
N TRP A 232 -17.58 -24.05 9.20
CA TRP A 232 -16.93 -24.16 7.90
C TRP A 232 -15.48 -23.68 7.82
N ASP A 233 -14.90 -23.12 8.89
CA ASP A 233 -13.53 -22.55 8.88
C ASP A 233 -12.42 -23.53 8.47
N ARG A 234 -12.68 -24.85 8.58
CA ARG A 234 -11.77 -25.91 8.11
C ARG A 234 -11.67 -25.95 6.58
N PHE A 235 -12.78 -25.73 5.89
CA PHE A 235 -12.88 -25.80 4.42
C PHE A 235 -12.49 -24.48 3.74
N LEU A 236 -12.48 -23.37 4.49
CA LEU A 236 -12.18 -22.06 3.93
C LEU A 236 -10.67 -21.88 3.69
N PRO A 237 -10.27 -21.41 2.49
CA PRO A 237 -8.88 -21.07 2.21
C PRO A 237 -8.37 -19.97 3.15
N LYS A 238 -7.35 -20.29 3.96
CA LYS A 238 -6.74 -19.34 4.87
C LYS A 238 -5.69 -18.50 4.12
N PHE A 239 -6.00 -17.23 3.88
CA PHE A 239 -5.03 -16.30 3.31
C PHE A 239 -3.97 -15.93 4.35
N LYS A 240 -2.72 -16.34 4.12
CA LYS A 240 -1.55 -15.89 4.90
C LYS A 240 -0.83 -14.80 4.11
N LYS A 241 -0.77 -13.60 4.68
CA LYS A 241 0.00 -12.50 4.10
C LYS A 241 1.50 -12.82 4.26
N ASN A 242 2.14 -13.24 3.19
CA ASN A 242 3.58 -13.48 3.14
C ASN A 242 4.33 -12.13 3.22
N THR A 243 4.46 -11.61 4.43
CA THR A 243 5.33 -10.45 4.70
C THR A 243 6.75 -10.98 4.82
N VAL A 244 7.41 -11.21 3.69
CA VAL A 244 8.83 -11.56 3.68
C VAL A 244 9.58 -10.40 4.36
N LYS A 245 10.15 -10.67 5.54
CA LYS A 245 10.89 -9.68 6.31
C LYS A 245 12.09 -9.25 5.46
N ARG A 246 12.03 -8.05 4.89
CA ARG A 246 13.18 -7.47 4.19
C ARG A 246 14.33 -7.33 5.17
N LYS A 247 15.55 -7.63 4.72
CA LYS A 247 16.76 -7.45 5.53
C LYS A 247 16.76 -6.03 6.08
N LYS A 248 16.77 -5.90 7.42
CA LYS A 248 16.83 -4.59 8.07
C LYS A 248 18.17 -3.96 7.70
N VAL A 249 18.15 -2.99 6.81
CA VAL A 249 19.31 -2.12 6.58
C VAL A 249 19.53 -1.40 7.92
N LYS A 250 20.74 -1.48 8.48
CA LYS A 250 21.10 -0.71 9.68
C LYS A 250 20.83 0.76 9.36
N CYS A 251 19.81 1.34 10.00
CA CYS A 251 19.49 2.74 9.84
C CYS A 251 20.65 3.52 10.46
N LYS A 252 21.47 4.16 9.62
CA LYS A 252 22.40 5.17 10.12
C LYS A 252 21.55 6.22 10.84
N GLU A 253 21.96 6.62 12.04
CA GLU A 253 21.28 7.67 12.79
C GLU A 253 21.07 8.89 11.88
N LYS A 254 19.81 9.36 11.79
CA LYS A 254 19.50 10.53 10.96
C LYS A 254 20.16 11.74 11.60
N LYS A 255 20.88 12.53 10.82
CA LYS A 255 21.44 13.81 11.29
C LYS A 255 20.31 14.67 11.88
N PRO A 256 20.54 15.36 13.01
CA PRO A 256 19.54 16.24 13.60
C PRO A 256 19.09 17.30 12.59
N TYR A 257 17.80 17.62 12.59
CA TYR A 257 17.26 18.64 11.70
C TYR A 257 17.82 20.01 12.10
N THR A 258 18.64 20.58 11.21
CA THR A 258 19.05 21.97 11.28
C THR A 258 18.17 22.79 10.33
N PRO A 259 17.52 23.86 10.81
CA PRO A 259 16.72 24.74 9.95
C PRO A 259 17.59 25.55 8.98
N PHE A 260 18.89 25.69 9.28
CA PHE A 260 19.85 26.39 8.44
C PHE A 260 20.43 25.43 7.40
N PRO A 261 20.44 25.80 6.11
CA PRO A 261 21.13 25.03 5.09
C PRO A 261 22.64 25.03 5.37
N PRO A 262 23.38 23.95 5.03
CA PRO A 262 24.83 23.98 5.09
C PRO A 262 25.37 25.07 4.13
N PRO A 263 26.53 25.67 4.44
CA PRO A 263 27.12 26.66 3.55
C PRO A 263 27.39 26.04 2.17
N PRO A 264 27.16 26.78 1.08
CA PRO A 264 27.52 26.31 -0.25
C PRO A 264 29.03 26.04 -0.30
N GLN A 265 29.45 25.02 -1.07
CA GLN A 265 30.87 24.79 -1.29
C GLN A 265 31.44 25.98 -2.08
N PRO A 266 32.56 26.59 -1.62
CA PRO A 266 33.15 27.74 -2.30
C PRO A 266 33.56 27.34 -3.72
N SER A 267 33.43 28.27 -4.67
CA SER A 267 33.88 28.03 -6.04
C SER A 267 35.41 27.92 -6.09
N LYS A 268 35.95 27.37 -7.17
CA LYS A 268 37.40 27.39 -7.40
C LYS A 268 37.95 28.82 -7.40
N VAL A 269 37.15 29.79 -7.84
CA VAL A 269 37.50 31.21 -7.82
C VAL A 269 37.57 31.70 -6.38
N ASP A 270 36.58 31.39 -5.55
CA ASP A 270 36.57 31.78 -4.13
C ASP A 270 37.75 31.17 -3.35
N LEU A 271 38.08 29.89 -3.59
CA LEU A 271 39.26 29.24 -3.01
C LEU A 271 40.57 29.92 -3.45
N LEU A 272 40.65 30.36 -4.70
CA LEU A 272 41.80 31.10 -5.22
C LEU A 272 41.87 32.52 -4.66
N LEU A 273 40.73 33.18 -4.43
CA LEU A 273 40.66 34.48 -3.78
C LEU A 273 41.07 34.37 -2.30
N GLU A 274 40.58 33.35 -1.58
CA GLU A 274 40.89 33.06 -0.17
C GLU A 274 42.38 32.72 0.02
N SER A 275 42.98 31.93 -0.88
CA SER A 275 44.42 31.62 -0.85
C SER A 275 45.31 32.78 -1.30
N GLY A 276 44.75 33.86 -1.82
CA GLY A 276 45.48 35.00 -2.40
C GLY A 276 46.21 34.66 -3.71
N GLU A 277 46.18 33.41 -4.16
CA GLU A 277 46.80 32.97 -5.40
C GLU A 277 46.09 33.55 -6.61
N TYR A 278 44.83 33.93 -6.50
CA TYR A 278 44.10 34.58 -7.59
C TYR A 278 44.80 35.86 -8.06
N PHE A 279 45.33 36.65 -7.13
CA PHE A 279 45.96 37.95 -7.41
C PHE A 279 47.41 37.84 -7.90
N LEU A 280 48.06 36.67 -7.76
CA LEU A 280 49.43 36.47 -8.23
C LEU A 280 49.45 36.24 -9.75
N SER A 281 50.34 36.96 -10.44
CA SER A 281 50.67 36.73 -11.85
C SER A 281 51.20 35.30 -12.05
N ASN A 282 50.98 34.74 -13.24
CA ASN A 282 51.44 33.39 -13.60
C ASN A 282 52.95 33.23 -13.44
N GLU A 283 53.73 34.27 -13.70
CA GLU A 283 55.19 34.28 -13.49
C GLU A 283 55.56 34.08 -12.03
N LYS A 284 54.97 34.86 -11.11
CA LYS A 284 55.18 34.73 -9.67
C LYS A 284 54.73 33.37 -9.13
N LYS A 285 53.67 32.79 -9.70
CA LYS A 285 53.23 31.42 -9.37
C LYS A 285 54.26 30.37 -9.80
N LEU A 286 54.91 30.57 -10.95
CA LEU A 286 55.95 29.67 -11.45
C LEU A 286 57.23 29.80 -10.63
N GLU A 287 57.63 31.02 -10.26
CA GLU A 287 58.77 31.28 -9.36
C GLU A 287 58.57 30.61 -7.99
N LYS A 288 57.39 30.77 -7.38
CA LYS A 288 57.07 30.12 -6.10
C LYS A 288 57.11 28.59 -6.21
N LYS A 289 56.62 28.02 -7.32
CA LYS A 289 56.72 26.57 -7.59
C LYS A 289 58.16 26.12 -7.83
N TRP A 290 59.00 26.96 -8.41
CA TRP A 290 60.41 26.67 -8.64
C TRP A 290 61.20 26.69 -7.33
N GLN A 291 60.98 27.70 -6.49
CA GLN A 291 61.53 27.78 -5.14
C GLN A 291 61.12 26.54 -4.32
N GLU A 292 59.83 26.19 -4.31
CA GLU A 292 59.35 24.99 -3.60
C GLU A 292 60.00 23.70 -4.11
N LYS A 293 60.32 23.60 -5.42
CA LYS A 293 61.07 22.46 -5.97
C LYS A 293 62.52 22.46 -5.51
N GLN A 294 63.18 23.62 -5.47
CA GLN A 294 64.56 23.74 -4.99
C GLN A 294 64.65 23.41 -3.50
N ASP A 295 63.69 23.87 -2.69
CA ASP A 295 63.60 23.56 -1.27
C ASP A 295 63.40 22.05 -1.05
N LYS A 296 62.46 21.42 -1.79
CA LYS A 296 62.29 19.96 -1.74
C LYS A 296 63.53 19.20 -2.18
N GLN A 297 64.29 19.73 -3.14
CA GLN A 297 65.53 19.12 -3.61
C GLN A 297 66.65 19.27 -2.58
N SER A 298 66.76 20.42 -1.91
CA SER A 298 67.73 20.65 -0.85
C SER A 298 67.42 19.79 0.37
N GLU A 299 66.14 19.67 0.74
CA GLU A 299 65.65 18.77 1.79
C GLU A 299 66.01 17.31 1.51
N LYS A 300 65.71 16.81 0.31
CA LYS A 300 66.07 15.44 -0.10
C LYS A 300 67.57 15.22 -0.13
N THR A 301 68.34 16.21 -0.56
CA THR A 301 69.80 16.13 -0.60
C THR A 301 70.36 16.10 0.82
N ALA A 302 69.81 16.92 1.73
CA ALA A 302 70.14 16.91 3.15
C ALA A 302 69.75 15.58 3.81
N GLU A 303 68.58 15.03 3.50
CA GLU A 303 68.14 13.72 3.98
C GLU A 303 69.06 12.59 3.47
N ASN A 304 69.42 12.61 2.19
CA ASN A 304 70.34 11.64 1.60
C ASN A 304 71.76 11.78 2.16
N LYS A 305 72.21 13.00 2.45
CA LYS A 305 73.49 13.25 3.13
C LYS A 305 73.45 12.70 4.55
N ARG A 306 72.39 12.99 5.33
CA ARG A 306 72.18 12.41 6.66
C ARG A 306 72.17 10.88 6.63
N LYS A 307 71.51 10.26 5.65
CA LYS A 307 71.51 8.80 5.45
C LYS A 307 72.89 8.26 5.10
N ARG A 308 73.67 8.96 4.27
CA ARG A 308 75.03 8.57 3.90
C ARG A 308 76.00 8.70 5.08
N ASP A 309 75.92 9.81 5.82
CA ASP A 309 76.75 10.06 7.01
C ASP A 309 76.43 9.02 8.10
N ALA A 310 75.14 8.69 8.30
CA ALA A 310 74.72 7.63 9.22
C ALA A 310 75.22 6.23 8.81
N ALA A 311 75.44 5.97 7.52
CA ALA A 311 76.00 4.70 7.04
C ALA A 311 77.53 4.62 7.17
N PHE A 312 78.22 5.77 7.33
CA PHE A 312 79.68 5.85 7.44
C PHE A 312 80.19 5.88 8.89
N VAL A 313 79.29 6.05 9.86
CA VAL A 313 79.59 5.84 11.27
C VAL A 313 79.55 4.33 11.53
N PRO A 314 80.66 3.69 11.92
CA PRO A 314 80.67 2.29 12.30
C PRO A 314 79.62 2.08 13.41
N PRO A 315 78.78 1.03 13.33
CA PRO A 315 77.89 0.67 14.42
C PRO A 315 78.71 0.55 15.71
N GLU A 316 78.28 1.17 16.80
CA GLU A 316 78.96 1.03 18.08
C GLU A 316 78.95 -0.45 18.49
N GLU A 317 80.13 -1.08 18.51
CA GLU A 317 80.29 -2.44 18.98
C GLU A 317 80.11 -2.49 20.51
N GLN A 318 79.08 -3.20 20.97
CA GLN A 318 78.97 -3.57 22.37
C GLN A 318 80.07 -4.59 22.67
N THR A 319 81.00 -4.23 23.57
CA THR A 319 82.05 -5.15 24.01
C THR A 319 81.46 -6.29 24.83
N VAL A 320 81.29 -7.46 24.20
CA VAL A 320 80.92 -8.71 24.90
C VAL A 320 82.14 -9.63 24.95
N LYS A 321 82.54 -9.99 26.17
CA LYS A 321 83.67 -10.87 26.48
C LYS A 321 83.41 -12.30 25.98
N VAL A 322 84.43 -12.90 25.37
CA VAL A 322 84.44 -14.24 24.74
C VAL A 322 84.55 -15.35 25.78
N SER A 323 83.76 -16.42 25.62
CA SER A 323 84.13 -17.80 25.97
C SER A 323 83.40 -18.79 25.05
N GLU A 324 84.14 -19.72 24.47
CA GLU A 324 83.74 -20.59 23.36
C GLU A 324 82.85 -21.79 23.74
N ALA A 325 81.84 -21.98 22.89
CA ALA A 325 81.30 -23.23 22.31
C ALA A 325 80.82 -24.40 23.20
N ALA A 326 79.49 -24.56 23.24
CA ALA A 326 78.83 -25.86 23.10
C ALA A 326 77.60 -25.73 22.18
N THR A 327 77.45 -26.70 21.30
CA THR A 327 76.49 -26.85 20.19
C THR A 327 75.02 -26.88 20.60
N ASP A 328 74.17 -26.06 19.95
CA ASP A 328 72.71 -26.24 19.96
C ASP A 328 72.15 -26.43 18.54
N LYS A 329 71.74 -27.66 18.23
CA LYS A 329 71.09 -28.05 16.96
C LYS A 329 69.64 -27.52 16.83
N SER A 330 69.15 -26.75 17.81
CA SER A 330 67.77 -26.23 17.87
C SER A 330 67.57 -24.91 17.11
N GLU A 331 68.60 -24.07 17.00
CA GLU A 331 68.46 -22.72 16.40
C GLU A 331 68.42 -22.75 14.87
N VAL A 332 69.20 -23.63 14.25
CA VAL A 332 69.22 -23.78 12.77
C VAL A 332 67.89 -24.35 12.25
N ALA A 333 67.22 -25.20 13.04
CA ALA A 333 65.89 -25.73 12.72
C ALA A 333 64.80 -24.65 12.82
N ALA A 334 64.85 -23.81 13.87
CA ALA A 334 63.92 -22.69 14.02
C ALA A 334 64.10 -21.62 12.92
N MET A 335 65.35 -21.38 12.49
CA MET A 335 65.63 -20.45 11.40
C MET A 335 65.16 -21.00 10.05
N ALA A 336 65.34 -22.29 9.78
CA ALA A 336 64.82 -22.95 8.58
C ALA A 336 63.27 -22.94 8.51
N GLU A 337 62.59 -23.11 9.65
CA GLU A 337 61.13 -22.96 9.72
C GLU A 337 60.65 -21.52 9.51
N SER A 338 61.39 -20.52 10.00
CA SER A 338 61.06 -19.10 9.80
C SER A 338 61.19 -18.68 8.33
N VAL A 339 62.19 -19.20 7.62
CA VAL A 339 62.41 -18.94 6.18
C VAL A 339 61.34 -19.67 5.34
N LYS A 340 60.97 -20.91 5.71
CA LYS A 340 59.84 -21.61 5.07
C LYS A 340 58.50 -20.89 5.26
N ARG A 341 58.21 -20.36 6.45
CA ARG A 341 56.98 -19.57 6.70
C ARG A 341 56.95 -18.29 5.88
N LYS A 342 58.05 -17.54 5.82
CA LYS A 342 58.17 -16.34 4.97
C LYS A 342 58.03 -16.66 3.48
N ALA A 343 58.59 -17.78 2.99
CA ALA A 343 58.44 -18.20 1.60
C ALA A 343 56.98 -18.57 1.25
N MET A 344 56.26 -19.21 2.18
CA MET A 344 54.83 -19.52 2.01
C MET A 344 53.93 -18.28 2.07
N GLU A 345 54.25 -17.27 2.90
CA GLU A 345 53.56 -15.98 2.91
C GLU A 345 53.77 -15.19 1.62
N PHE A 346 55.00 -15.17 1.09
CA PHE A 346 55.29 -14.57 -0.22
C PHE A 346 54.57 -15.27 -1.37
N SER A 347 54.47 -16.60 -1.32
CA SER A 347 53.68 -17.40 -2.28
C SER A 347 52.17 -17.06 -2.20
N LYS A 348 51.61 -16.94 -0.99
CA LYS A 348 50.21 -16.53 -0.77
C LYS A 348 49.94 -15.11 -1.24
N MET A 349 50.84 -14.14 -0.99
CA MET A 349 50.72 -12.77 -1.48
C MET A 349 50.79 -12.69 -3.01
N LYS A 350 51.58 -13.54 -3.67
CA LYS A 350 51.60 -13.66 -5.15
C LYS A 350 50.30 -14.25 -5.71
N SER A 351 49.66 -15.19 -5.01
CA SER A 351 48.38 -15.78 -5.42
C SER A 351 47.16 -14.88 -5.19
N ALA A 352 47.24 -13.91 -4.27
CA ALA A 352 46.19 -12.94 -3.98
C ALA A 352 46.28 -11.64 -4.82
N GLY A 353 47.30 -11.54 -5.68
CA GLY A 353 47.58 -10.36 -6.50
C GLY A 353 47.50 -10.62 -8.01
N ASN A 354 46.50 -11.37 -8.50
CA ASN A 354 46.18 -11.34 -9.92
C ASN A 354 45.28 -10.13 -10.22
N VAL A 355 45.88 -8.93 -10.15
CA VAL A 355 45.27 -7.72 -10.69
C VAL A 355 45.57 -7.74 -12.19
N ASN A 356 44.52 -7.93 -12.99
CA ASN A 356 44.58 -7.99 -14.44
C ASN A 356 45.13 -6.66 -15.01
N LEU A 357 46.35 -6.69 -15.55
CA LEU A 357 47.03 -5.51 -16.12
C LEU A 357 46.41 -5.05 -17.45
N GLU A 358 45.56 -5.85 -18.10
CA GLU A 358 44.90 -5.50 -19.37
C GLU A 358 43.67 -4.61 -19.21
N SER A 359 43.17 -4.40 -17.98
CA SER A 359 42.05 -3.46 -17.73
C SER A 359 42.46 -1.99 -17.56
N TYR A 360 43.75 -1.67 -17.68
CA TYR A 360 44.26 -0.30 -17.45
C TYR A 360 45.03 0.32 -18.63
N ILE A 361 45.22 -0.42 -19.73
CA ILE A 361 45.80 0.12 -20.97
C ILE A 361 44.66 0.50 -21.93
N ALA A 362 43.98 1.60 -21.61
CA ALA A 362 43.22 2.34 -22.61
C ALA A 362 44.20 3.28 -23.32
N SER A 363 44.53 2.98 -24.58
CA SER A 363 45.14 3.97 -25.49
C SER A 363 44.06 4.73 -26.26
N PRO A 364 44.34 5.97 -26.69
CA PRO A 364 43.35 7.02 -26.84
C PRO A 364 42.84 7.23 -28.28
N GLY A 365 41.55 7.59 -28.40
CA GLY A 365 41.04 8.45 -29.47
C GLY A 365 40.11 7.81 -30.49
N GLU A 366 38.80 8.06 -30.37
CA GLU A 366 37.96 8.55 -31.48
C GLU A 366 36.58 9.04 -30.96
N GLN A 367 36.05 10.04 -31.67
CA GLN A 367 34.99 10.99 -31.28
C GLN A 367 33.54 10.43 -31.23
N PRO A 368 32.57 11.16 -30.63
CA PRO A 368 31.25 10.62 -30.30
C PRO A 368 30.24 10.73 -31.46
N LEU A 369 29.61 9.61 -31.84
CA LEU A 369 28.47 9.59 -32.76
C LEU A 369 27.12 9.41 -32.03
N LYS A 370 26.39 10.53 -31.95
CA LYS A 370 24.93 10.74 -32.09
C LYS A 370 23.96 9.65 -31.54
N LYS A 371 23.24 10.02 -30.47
CA LYS A 371 21.98 9.40 -30.03
C LYS A 371 20.88 9.51 -31.12
N LYS A 372 20.38 8.39 -31.63
CA LYS A 372 19.09 8.32 -32.37
C LYS A 372 17.96 7.87 -31.43
N LYS A 373 16.92 8.70 -31.36
CA LYS A 373 15.59 8.44 -30.79
C LYS A 373 14.95 7.22 -31.47
N LYS A 374 14.36 6.29 -30.69
CA LYS A 374 13.35 5.35 -31.21
C LYS A 374 11.97 6.01 -31.09
N SER A 375 11.41 6.44 -32.22
CA SER A 375 9.98 6.76 -32.35
C SER A 375 9.22 5.50 -32.73
N LYS A 376 7.97 5.43 -32.24
CA LYS A 376 6.92 4.50 -32.68
C LYS A 376 6.70 4.65 -34.19
N ARG A 377 6.36 3.55 -34.87
CA ARG A 377 5.65 3.57 -36.16
C ARG A 377 4.47 2.60 -36.10
N SER A 378 3.30 3.19 -36.30
CA SER A 378 2.03 2.61 -36.69
C SER A 378 2.15 1.87 -38.03
N ILE A 379 1.36 0.81 -38.19
CA ILE A 379 1.11 0.13 -39.46
C ILE A 379 -0.39 0.25 -39.75
N ALA A 380 -0.68 0.96 -40.83
CA ALA A 380 -1.86 1.00 -41.70
C ALA A 380 -1.26 1.47 -43.05
N GLU A 381 -1.61 1.02 -44.25
CA GLU A 381 -2.78 0.36 -44.82
C GLU A 381 -2.31 -0.56 -45.96
N GLU A 382 -3.11 -1.55 -46.32
CA GLU A 382 -3.76 -1.59 -47.65
C GLU A 382 -5.12 -2.30 -47.50
#